data_AF-A0A417Z958-F1
#
_entry.id   AF-A0A417Z958-F1
#
_cell.length_a   1.000
_cell.length_b   1.000
_cell.length_c   1.000
_cell.angle_alpha   90.00
_cell.angle_beta   90.00
_cell.angle_gamma   90.00
#
_symmetry.space_group_name_H-M   'P 1'
#
loop_
_entity.id
_entity.type
_entity.pdbx_description
1 polymer ?
#
loop_
_entity_poly.entity_id
_entity_poly.type
_entity_poly.pdbx_seq_one_letter_code
_entity_poly.pdbx_strand_id
1 'polypeptide(L)'
;MKRHAAPGRSPEGATSRRGRAFGVPWRRTAIGFLSVIVVGMLLVHAFWFETFTVPSRSMEPNYGVGDRIVVDKRAEFARGDVVVFSGEGSLYQPAERGGVLAVIDTAAGWLGFRPDEQDYLKRIIGVGGDHVVIDHKGVLTVNGRRVAEPYLGWGSKRASAQPFSVRVPEGKLFVMGDNRDDSDDSRNHLGDPGGGYVPVDKVVGRVAWKYWSGS
;
A
#
# COMPACT_ATOMS: atom_id res chain seq x y z
N MET A 1 54.97 -54.81 74.47
CA MET A 1 54.54 -54.88 73.05
C MET A 1 54.04 -53.49 72.65
N LYS A 2 54.80 -52.65 71.90
CA LYS A 2 54.62 -52.31 70.46
C LYS A 2 53.13 -52.39 70.02
N ARG A 3 52.45 -51.35 69.49
CA ARG A 3 52.69 -50.49 68.29
C ARG A 3 51.84 -49.19 68.46
N HIS A 4 52.32 -47.96 68.28
CA HIS A 4 52.56 -47.15 67.06
C HIS A 4 51.40 -46.91 66.07
N ALA A 5 51.02 -45.61 65.97
CA ALA A 5 50.52 -44.81 64.84
C ALA A 5 49.11 -45.14 64.26
N ALA A 6 48.28 -44.21 63.78
CA ALA A 6 48.48 -42.85 63.26
C ALA A 6 47.16 -42.02 63.32
N PRO A 7 47.18 -40.70 63.03
CA PRO A 7 46.11 -39.74 63.31
C PRO A 7 45.18 -39.47 62.10
N GLY A 8 43.96 -39.01 62.34
CA GLY A 8 43.04 -38.55 61.28
C GLY A 8 41.98 -37.61 61.82
N ARG A 9 42.22 -36.29 61.72
CA ARG A 9 41.65 -35.35 60.74
C ARG A 9 40.34 -34.71 61.21
N SER A 10 40.48 -33.46 61.67
CA SER A 10 39.42 -32.47 61.82
C SER A 10 38.67 -32.30 60.49
N PRO A 11 37.33 -32.15 60.48
CA PRO A 11 36.65 -31.72 59.27
C PRO A 11 36.91 -30.22 59.09
N GLU A 12 37.78 -29.93 58.11
CA GLU A 12 37.95 -28.62 57.51
C GLU A 12 36.62 -28.01 57.08
N GLY A 13 36.53 -26.69 57.22
CA GLY A 13 35.38 -25.91 56.83
C GLY A 13 34.96 -26.15 55.39
N ALA A 14 33.72 -26.62 55.23
CA ALA A 14 33.00 -26.52 53.98
C ALA A 14 32.71 -25.03 53.72
N THR A 15 33.68 -24.35 53.12
CA THR A 15 33.47 -23.04 52.50
C THR A 15 32.39 -23.22 51.44
N SER A 16 31.20 -22.71 51.74
CA SER A 16 30.11 -22.61 50.76
C SER A 16 30.58 -21.74 49.60
N ARG A 17 31.08 -22.36 48.53
CA ARG A 17 31.22 -21.72 47.23
C ARG A 17 29.80 -21.42 46.75
N ARG A 18 29.26 -20.26 47.15
CA ARG A 18 28.16 -19.62 46.42
C ARG A 18 28.67 -19.38 45.01
N GLY A 19 28.34 -20.29 44.10
CA GLY A 19 28.47 -20.04 42.68
C GLY A 19 27.73 -18.74 42.39
N ARG A 20 28.47 -17.68 42.06
CA ARG A 20 27.89 -16.50 41.44
C ARG A 20 27.27 -17.01 40.14
N ALA A 21 25.96 -17.21 40.15
CA ALA A 21 25.21 -17.42 38.93
C ALA A 21 25.53 -16.23 38.04
N PHE A 22 26.26 -16.47 36.96
CA PHE A 22 26.38 -15.55 35.83
C PHE A 22 25.01 -15.49 35.13
N GLY A 23 23.99 -15.02 35.85
CA GLY A 23 22.71 -14.68 35.29
C GLY A 23 22.89 -13.34 34.63
N VAL A 24 23.02 -13.33 33.30
CA VAL A 24 22.75 -12.10 32.54
C VAL A 24 21.42 -11.56 33.08
N PRO A 25 21.34 -10.30 33.52
CA PRO A 25 20.13 -9.80 34.18
C PRO A 25 18.97 -9.96 33.20
N TRP A 26 18.09 -10.93 33.48
CA TRP A 26 17.03 -11.37 32.57
C TRP A 26 16.13 -10.22 32.11
N ARG A 27 16.04 -9.16 32.92
CA ARG A 27 15.36 -7.91 32.59
C ARG A 27 16.04 -7.16 31.43
N ARG A 28 17.37 -7.08 31.40
CA ARG A 28 18.12 -6.39 30.32
C ARG A 28 18.06 -7.18 29.00
N THR A 29 18.14 -8.50 29.05
CA THR A 29 17.97 -9.34 27.85
C THR A 29 16.53 -9.34 27.36
N ALA A 30 15.54 -9.40 28.25
CA ALA A 30 14.13 -9.28 27.89
C ALA A 30 13.81 -7.91 27.27
N ILE A 31 14.33 -6.82 27.85
CA ILE A 31 14.17 -5.46 27.28
C ILE A 31 14.84 -5.40 25.90
N GLY A 32 16.08 -5.88 25.76
CA GLY A 32 16.77 -5.89 24.46
C GLY A 32 16.01 -6.68 23.40
N PHE A 33 15.49 -7.85 23.75
CA PHE A 33 14.68 -8.67 22.84
C PHE A 33 13.37 -7.99 22.44
N LEU A 34 12.67 -7.40 23.42
CA LEU A 34 11.46 -6.61 23.15
C LEU A 34 11.78 -5.41 22.25
N SER A 35 12.88 -4.70 22.48
CA SER A 35 13.31 -3.58 21.63
C SER A 35 13.57 -4.02 20.20
N VAL A 36 14.21 -5.16 19.98
CA VAL A 36 14.42 -5.71 18.62
C VAL A 36 13.10 -6.06 17.95
N ILE A 37 12.16 -6.68 18.67
CA ILE A 37 10.82 -6.98 18.13
C ILE A 37 10.09 -5.69 17.75
N VAL A 38 10.08 -4.69 18.64
CA VAL A 38 9.41 -3.41 18.39
C VAL A 38 10.03 -2.70 17.19
N VAL A 39 11.36 -2.61 17.11
CA VAL A 39 12.06 -2.02 15.96
C VAL A 39 11.77 -2.80 14.68
N GLY A 40 11.79 -4.13 14.74
CA GLY A 40 11.42 -5.00 13.62
C GLY A 40 9.99 -4.74 13.15
N MET A 41 9.03 -4.66 14.08
CA MET A 41 7.63 -4.32 13.77
C MET A 41 7.50 -2.94 13.14
N LEU A 42 8.24 -1.93 13.63
CA LEU A 42 8.23 -0.58 13.06
C LEU A 42 8.81 -0.56 11.65
N LEU A 43 9.91 -1.27 11.38
CA LEU A 43 10.52 -1.37 10.05
C LEU A 43 9.59 -2.09 9.07
N VAL A 44 8.98 -3.19 9.52
CA VAL A 44 7.99 -3.93 8.76
C VAL A 44 6.79 -3.03 8.41
N HIS A 45 6.29 -2.26 9.39
CA HIS A 45 5.20 -1.32 9.15
C HIS A 45 5.60 -0.21 8.17
N ALA A 46 6.80 0.35 8.31
CA ALA A 46 7.31 1.40 7.43
C ALA A 46 7.55 0.94 5.98
N PHE A 47 7.89 -0.33 5.78
CA PHE A 47 8.14 -0.87 4.45
C PHE A 47 6.86 -1.36 3.75
N TRP A 48 5.86 -1.82 4.49
CA TRP A 48 4.66 -2.43 3.92
C TRP A 48 3.46 -1.49 3.82
N PHE A 49 3.38 -0.48 4.69
CA PHE A 49 2.25 0.42 4.77
C PHE A 49 2.67 1.87 4.59
N GLU A 50 1.87 2.61 3.84
CA GLU A 50 2.03 4.06 3.69
C GLU A 50 0.70 4.76 3.91
N THR A 51 0.77 6.00 4.39
CA THR A 51 -0.41 6.80 4.70
C THR A 51 -0.59 7.90 3.66
N PHE A 52 -1.82 8.04 3.16
CA PHE A 52 -2.19 9.07 2.19
C PHE A 52 -3.36 9.91 2.70
N THR A 53 -3.42 11.15 2.23
CA THR A 53 -4.58 12.04 2.42
C THR A 53 -5.31 12.16 1.09
N VAL A 54 -6.63 11.97 1.10
CA VAL A 54 -7.45 11.99 -0.11
C VAL A 54 -7.56 13.43 -0.65
N PRO A 55 -7.08 13.72 -1.87
CA PRO A 55 -6.97 15.09 -2.35
C PRO A 55 -8.21 15.59 -3.10
N SER A 56 -9.11 14.69 -3.53
CA SER A 56 -10.24 15.03 -4.41
C SER A 56 -11.55 14.32 -4.04
N ARG A 57 -12.66 14.85 -4.54
CA ARG A 57 -14.02 14.31 -4.35
C ARG A 57 -14.38 13.14 -5.28
N SER A 58 -13.45 12.71 -6.13
CA SER A 58 -13.71 11.70 -7.16
C SER A 58 -14.08 10.31 -6.61
N MET A 59 -13.83 10.09 -5.33
CA MET A 59 -14.12 8.84 -4.62
C MET A 59 -15.27 8.99 -3.59
N GLU A 60 -15.98 10.12 -3.60
CA GLU A 60 -17.20 10.29 -2.81
C GLU A 60 -18.31 9.32 -3.30
N PRO A 61 -19.19 8.84 -2.40
CA PRO A 61 -19.25 9.17 -0.96
C PRO A 61 -18.31 8.32 -0.08
N ASN A 62 -17.57 7.37 -0.66
CA ASN A 62 -16.80 6.40 0.13
C ASN A 62 -15.52 6.99 0.73
N TYR A 63 -14.91 7.94 0.02
CA TYR A 63 -13.71 8.67 0.46
C TYR A 63 -13.89 10.16 0.18
N GLY A 64 -13.96 10.95 1.25
CA GLY A 64 -14.08 12.40 1.20
C GLY A 64 -12.71 13.08 1.15
N VAL A 65 -12.69 14.34 0.73
CA VAL A 65 -11.47 15.16 0.75
C VAL A 65 -10.95 15.28 2.18
N GLY A 66 -9.65 15.04 2.38
CA GLY A 66 -9.02 15.08 3.70
C GLY A 66 -9.13 13.79 4.52
N ASP A 67 -9.85 12.78 4.04
CA ASP A 67 -9.81 11.43 4.62
C ASP A 67 -8.36 10.92 4.65
N ARG A 68 -7.99 10.20 5.72
CA ARG A 68 -6.67 9.56 5.82
C ARG A 68 -6.81 8.05 5.69
N ILE A 69 -6.00 7.51 4.79
CA ILE A 69 -6.03 6.10 4.40
C ILE A 69 -4.65 5.48 4.56
N VAL A 70 -4.63 4.19 4.87
CA VAL A 70 -3.44 3.35 4.85
C VAL A 70 -3.53 2.44 3.64
N VAL A 71 -2.45 2.37 2.87
CA VAL A 71 -2.31 1.46 1.72
C VAL A 71 -1.35 0.32 2.02
N ASP A 72 -1.67 -0.87 1.53
CA ASP A 72 -0.80 -2.05 1.53
C ASP A 72 -0.08 -2.17 0.18
N LYS A 73 1.25 -2.08 0.22
CA LYS A 73 2.14 -2.10 -0.97
C LYS A 73 2.36 -3.50 -1.55
N ARG A 74 1.93 -4.56 -0.87
CA ARG A 74 2.14 -5.96 -1.28
C ARG A 74 0.87 -6.64 -1.75
N ALA A 75 -0.25 -5.94 -1.69
CA ALA A 75 -1.51 -6.50 -2.13
C ALA A 75 -1.46 -6.82 -3.63
N GLU A 76 -1.96 -8.00 -4.00
CA GLU A 76 -2.36 -8.24 -5.37
C GLU A 76 -3.58 -7.37 -5.70
N PHE A 77 -3.68 -6.94 -6.95
CA PHE A 77 -4.72 -6.03 -7.41
C PHE A 77 -5.84 -6.79 -8.10
N ALA A 78 -7.05 -6.66 -7.58
CA ALA A 78 -8.24 -7.29 -8.11
C ALA A 78 -9.33 -6.25 -8.43
N ARG A 79 -10.31 -6.66 -9.24
CA ARG A 79 -11.48 -5.82 -9.51
C ARG A 79 -12.20 -5.46 -8.22
N GLY A 80 -12.58 -4.20 -8.10
CA GLY A 80 -13.23 -3.64 -6.92
C GLY A 80 -12.27 -3.10 -5.87
N ASP A 81 -10.97 -3.40 -5.94
CA ASP A 81 -10.00 -2.79 -5.04
C ASP A 81 -9.90 -1.28 -5.28
N VAL A 82 -9.63 -0.52 -4.22
CA VAL A 82 -9.30 0.91 -4.30
C VAL A 82 -7.80 1.06 -4.18
N VAL A 83 -7.18 1.80 -5.10
CA VAL A 83 -5.73 1.91 -5.20
C VAL A 83 -5.27 3.36 -5.27
N VAL A 84 -4.10 3.60 -4.70
CA VAL A 84 -3.33 4.84 -4.88
C VAL A 84 -2.25 4.59 -5.92
N PHE A 85 -2.13 5.48 -6.91
CA PHE A 85 -1.14 5.35 -7.98
C PHE A 85 -0.70 6.72 -8.50
N SER A 86 0.48 6.75 -9.10
CA SER A 86 1.01 7.92 -9.82
C SER A 86 0.36 8.00 -11.20
N GLY A 87 -0.34 9.11 -11.49
CA GLY A 87 -1.03 9.32 -12.77
C GLY A 87 -0.10 9.62 -13.94
N GLU A 88 1.20 9.81 -13.69
CA GLU A 88 2.20 10.18 -14.69
C GLU A 88 2.26 9.17 -15.86
N GLY A 89 2.14 9.67 -17.09
CA GLY A 89 2.18 8.87 -18.31
C GLY A 89 0.93 8.01 -18.56
N SER A 90 -0.11 8.15 -17.73
CA SER A 90 -1.39 7.45 -17.90
C SER A 90 -2.59 8.38 -17.90
N LEU A 91 -2.79 9.12 -16.81
CA LEU A 91 -3.88 10.10 -16.63
C LEU A 91 -3.36 11.55 -16.63
N TYR A 92 -2.07 11.71 -16.35
CA TYR A 92 -1.40 13.00 -16.35
C TYR A 92 -0.16 12.92 -17.24
N GLN A 93 -0.04 13.84 -18.19
CA GLN A 93 1.16 14.01 -18.99
C GLN A 93 1.90 15.24 -18.44
N PRO A 94 3.03 15.06 -17.74
CA PRO A 94 3.83 16.20 -17.30
C PRO A 94 4.30 16.98 -18.54
N ALA A 95 4.31 18.30 -18.44
CA ALA A 95 4.88 19.14 -19.49
C ALA A 95 6.37 18.77 -19.65
N GLU A 96 6.82 18.49 -20.89
CA GLU A 96 8.21 18.14 -21.15
C GLU A 96 9.15 19.25 -20.66
N ARG A 97 9.89 19.00 -19.56
CA ARG A 97 10.96 19.88 -19.09
C ARG A 97 12.25 19.49 -19.81
N GLY A 98 12.83 20.40 -20.58
CA GLY A 98 14.09 20.18 -21.31
C GLY A 98 15.35 20.51 -20.50
N GLY A 99 16.48 19.90 -20.87
CA GLY A 99 17.81 20.30 -20.40
C GLY A 99 18.21 19.75 -19.02
N VAL A 100 18.99 20.54 -18.25
CA VAL A 100 19.57 20.13 -16.95
C VAL A 100 18.51 19.71 -15.93
N LEU A 101 17.31 20.32 -15.99
CA LEU A 101 16.20 19.99 -15.09
C LEU A 101 15.70 18.56 -15.28
N ALA A 102 15.67 18.04 -16.52
CA ALA A 102 15.27 16.66 -16.79
C ALA A 102 16.21 15.63 -16.14
N VAL A 103 17.51 15.94 -16.11
CA VAL A 103 18.53 15.09 -15.49
C VAL A 103 18.38 15.09 -13.97
N ILE A 104 18.07 16.26 -13.39
CA ILE A 104 17.79 16.39 -11.95
C ILE A 104 16.54 15.61 -11.57
N ASP A 105 15.43 15.75 -12.32
CA ASP A 105 14.18 15.03 -12.06
C ASP A 105 14.37 13.51 -12.20
N THR A 106 15.14 13.06 -13.21
CA THR A 106 15.49 11.64 -13.37
C THR A 106 16.31 11.11 -12.19
N ALA A 107 17.31 11.88 -11.72
CA ALA A 107 18.13 11.50 -10.58
C ALA A 107 17.35 11.55 -9.25
N ALA A 108 16.48 12.54 -9.08
CA ALA A 108 15.60 12.67 -7.93
C ALA A 108 14.60 11.50 -7.88
N GLY A 109 14.00 11.13 -9.02
CA GLY A 109 13.14 9.96 -9.14
C GLY A 109 13.86 8.63 -8.83
N TRP A 110 15.13 8.51 -9.18
CA TRP A 110 15.97 7.36 -8.78
C TRP A 110 16.25 7.34 -7.27
N LEU A 111 16.33 8.51 -6.64
CA LEU A 111 16.51 8.68 -5.20
C LEU A 111 15.18 8.69 -4.42
N GLY A 112 14.04 8.49 -5.09
CA GLY A 112 12.71 8.45 -4.46
C GLY A 112 12.11 9.82 -4.12
N PHE A 113 12.67 10.91 -4.65
CA PHE A 113 12.12 12.25 -4.53
C PHE A 113 11.41 12.65 -5.83
N ARG A 114 10.07 12.69 -5.82
CA ARG A 114 9.26 13.14 -6.97
C ARG A 114 8.31 14.28 -6.55
N PRO A 115 8.72 15.54 -6.75
CA PRO A 115 8.00 16.71 -6.23
C PRO A 115 6.71 17.07 -7.01
N ASP A 116 6.38 16.37 -8.09
CA ASP A 116 5.19 16.63 -8.92
C ASP A 116 4.28 15.41 -9.13
N GLU A 117 4.42 14.35 -8.32
CA GLU A 117 3.49 13.22 -8.35
C GLU A 117 2.12 13.66 -7.81
N GLN A 118 1.16 13.81 -8.73
CA GLN A 118 -0.24 13.80 -8.35
C GLN A 118 -0.64 12.36 -8.11
N ASP A 119 -0.76 11.99 -6.84
CA ASP A 119 -1.31 10.70 -6.44
C ASP A 119 -2.82 10.68 -6.64
N TYR A 120 -3.28 9.68 -7.39
CA TYR A 120 -4.70 9.46 -7.66
C TYR A 120 -5.22 8.32 -6.81
N LEU A 121 -6.42 8.49 -6.28
CA LEU A 121 -7.18 7.44 -5.62
C LEU A 121 -8.35 7.03 -6.52
N LYS A 122 -8.37 5.79 -7.01
CA LYS A 122 -9.46 5.26 -7.87
C LYS A 122 -9.77 3.79 -7.55
N ARG A 123 -10.90 3.30 -8.05
CA ARG A 123 -11.29 1.89 -7.96
C ARG A 123 -10.94 1.13 -9.23
N ILE A 124 -10.39 -0.06 -9.09
CA ILE A 124 -10.11 -0.97 -10.20
C ILE A 124 -11.43 -1.53 -10.74
N ILE A 125 -11.70 -1.28 -12.01
CA ILE A 125 -12.85 -1.83 -12.73
C ILE A 125 -12.45 -3.04 -13.58
N GLY A 126 -11.25 -3.01 -14.17
CA GLY A 126 -10.69 -4.12 -14.93
C GLY A 126 -9.20 -4.30 -14.67
N VAL A 127 -8.77 -5.56 -14.72
CA VAL A 127 -7.36 -5.98 -14.67
C VAL A 127 -6.94 -6.52 -16.05
N GLY A 128 -5.65 -6.78 -16.25
CA GLY A 128 -5.11 -7.31 -17.51
C GLY A 128 -5.93 -8.46 -18.10
N GLY A 129 -6.23 -8.35 -19.40
CA GLY A 129 -7.03 -9.31 -20.15
C GLY A 129 -8.55 -9.04 -20.13
N ASP A 130 -9.03 -8.18 -19.23
CA ASP A 130 -10.47 -7.90 -19.13
C ASP A 130 -11.03 -7.13 -20.31
N HIS A 131 -12.24 -7.50 -20.73
CA HIS A 131 -13.08 -6.73 -21.62
C HIS A 131 -14.11 -5.96 -20.79
N VAL A 132 -13.89 -4.66 -20.64
CA VAL A 132 -14.75 -3.76 -19.87
C VAL A 132 -15.65 -2.99 -20.84
N VAL A 133 -16.97 -3.09 -20.62
CA VAL A 133 -17.97 -2.44 -21.46
C VAL A 133 -18.97 -1.71 -20.60
N ILE A 134 -19.23 -0.44 -20.95
CA ILE A 134 -20.41 0.27 -20.50
C ILE A 134 -21.31 0.52 -21.71
N ASP A 135 -22.55 0.02 -21.64
CA ASP A 135 -23.52 0.18 -22.72
C ASP A 135 -24.19 1.57 -22.73
N HIS A 136 -25.02 1.83 -23.73
CA HIS A 136 -25.77 3.09 -23.85
C HIS A 136 -26.76 3.36 -22.70
N LYS A 137 -27.06 2.36 -21.86
CA LYS A 137 -27.91 2.50 -20.66
C LYS A 137 -27.08 2.83 -19.42
N GLY A 138 -25.74 2.84 -19.53
CA GLY A 138 -24.81 3.07 -18.44
C GLY A 138 -24.61 1.81 -17.58
N VAL A 139 -24.83 0.61 -18.11
CA VAL A 139 -24.62 -0.65 -17.37
C VAL A 139 -23.20 -1.16 -17.59
N LEU A 140 -22.46 -1.38 -16.50
CA LEU A 140 -21.14 -1.99 -16.53
C LEU A 140 -21.23 -3.51 -16.69
N THR A 141 -20.48 -4.02 -17.66
CA THR A 141 -20.17 -5.44 -17.78
C THR A 141 -18.66 -5.65 -17.91
N VAL A 142 -18.16 -6.72 -17.31
CA VAL A 142 -16.77 -7.16 -17.45
C VAL A 142 -16.78 -8.61 -17.91
N ASN A 143 -16.12 -8.88 -19.04
CA ASN A 143 -16.12 -10.20 -19.70
C ASN A 143 -17.54 -10.72 -19.95
N GLY A 144 -18.45 -9.84 -20.39
CA GLY A 144 -19.85 -10.15 -20.69
C GLY A 144 -20.75 -10.35 -19.47
N ARG A 145 -20.22 -10.25 -18.24
CA ARG A 145 -21.00 -10.39 -17.00
C ARG A 145 -21.26 -9.02 -16.40
N ARG A 146 -22.52 -8.75 -16.06
CA ARG A 146 -22.90 -7.53 -15.35
C ARG A 146 -22.20 -7.45 -14.00
N VAL A 147 -21.59 -6.30 -13.72
CA VAL A 147 -20.94 -6.03 -12.42
C VAL A 147 -21.91 -5.21 -11.57
N ALA A 148 -22.09 -5.64 -10.32
CA ALA A 148 -22.82 -4.86 -9.33
C ALA A 148 -21.87 -3.81 -8.73
N GLU A 149 -22.36 -2.57 -8.62
CA GLU A 149 -21.55 -1.44 -8.15
C GLU A 149 -22.20 -0.83 -6.89
N PRO A 150 -22.23 -1.57 -5.76
CA PRO A 150 -22.90 -1.11 -4.53
C PRO A 150 -22.21 0.10 -3.88
N TYR A 151 -20.97 0.39 -4.30
CA TYR A 151 -20.20 1.55 -3.86
C TYR A 151 -20.63 2.85 -4.53
N LEU A 152 -21.45 2.81 -5.59
CA LEU A 152 -21.97 4.03 -6.17
C LEU A 152 -22.98 4.67 -5.20
N GLY A 153 -22.84 5.96 -4.95
CA GLY A 153 -23.73 6.69 -4.07
C GLY A 153 -25.20 6.66 -4.52
N TRP A 154 -26.11 6.98 -3.61
CA TRP A 154 -27.56 6.88 -3.81
C TRP A 154 -28.12 7.60 -5.06
N GLY A 155 -27.39 8.58 -5.61
CA GLY A 155 -27.76 9.32 -6.82
C GLY A 155 -27.34 8.69 -8.15
N SER A 156 -26.25 7.89 -8.19
CA SER A 156 -25.66 7.42 -9.45
C SER A 156 -25.82 5.92 -9.60
N LYS A 157 -26.94 5.48 -10.21
CA LYS A 157 -27.13 4.06 -10.58
C LYS A 157 -26.46 3.67 -11.90
N ARG A 158 -25.87 4.64 -12.60
CA ARG A 158 -25.21 4.44 -13.89
C ARG A 158 -23.72 4.40 -13.71
N ALA A 159 -23.09 3.45 -14.39
CA ALA A 159 -21.66 3.27 -14.38
C ALA A 159 -20.94 4.41 -15.12
N SER A 160 -21.54 4.94 -16.18
CA SER A 160 -21.06 6.10 -16.93
C SER A 160 -22.21 6.64 -17.79
N ALA A 161 -22.20 7.94 -18.10
CA ALA A 161 -23.10 8.53 -19.09
C ALA A 161 -22.64 8.22 -20.53
N GLN A 162 -21.33 8.02 -20.73
CA GLN A 162 -20.74 7.75 -22.03
C GLN A 162 -20.47 6.25 -22.18
N PRO A 163 -20.96 5.61 -23.26
CA PRO A 163 -20.69 4.21 -23.54
C PRO A 163 -19.25 4.03 -24.05
N PHE A 164 -18.63 2.91 -23.71
CA PHE A 164 -17.34 2.50 -24.27
C PHE A 164 -17.16 0.98 -24.19
N SER A 165 -16.19 0.47 -24.93
CA SER A 165 -15.78 -0.94 -24.90
C SER A 165 -14.26 -1.01 -25.05
N VAL A 166 -13.58 -1.52 -24.03
CA VAL A 166 -12.11 -1.56 -23.98
C VAL A 166 -11.59 -2.92 -23.52
N ARG A 167 -10.42 -3.32 -24.03
CA ARG A 167 -9.68 -4.47 -23.52
C ARG A 167 -8.47 -3.98 -22.74
N VAL A 168 -8.41 -4.34 -21.46
CA VAL A 168 -7.32 -3.94 -20.57
C VAL A 168 -6.05 -4.70 -20.97
N PRO A 169 -4.96 -4.01 -21.33
CA PRO A 169 -3.70 -4.68 -21.64
C PRO A 169 -3.13 -5.43 -20.43
N GLU A 170 -2.36 -6.49 -20.68
CA GLU A 170 -1.62 -7.19 -19.63
C GLU A 170 -0.70 -6.24 -18.85
N GLY A 171 -0.58 -6.47 -17.54
CA GLY A 171 0.22 -5.61 -16.65
C GLY A 171 -0.36 -4.21 -16.43
N LYS A 172 -1.61 -3.94 -16.86
CA LYS A 172 -2.29 -2.67 -16.64
C LYS A 172 -3.65 -2.84 -15.97
N LEU A 173 -4.17 -1.73 -15.46
CA LEU A 173 -5.44 -1.60 -14.79
C LEU A 173 -6.31 -0.56 -15.52
N PHE A 174 -7.62 -0.79 -15.51
CA PHE A 174 -8.62 0.20 -15.89
C PHE A 174 -9.34 0.66 -14.63
N VAL A 175 -9.23 1.95 -14.29
CA VAL A 175 -9.64 2.49 -13.00
C VAL A 175 -10.66 3.60 -13.17
N MET A 176 -11.62 3.67 -12.25
CA MET A 176 -12.67 4.70 -12.26
C MET A 176 -12.92 5.22 -10.86
N GLY A 177 -13.32 6.50 -10.75
CA GLY A 177 -13.78 7.06 -9.48
C GLY A 177 -15.14 6.51 -9.08
N ASP A 178 -15.43 6.51 -7.78
CA ASP A 178 -16.77 6.15 -7.27
C ASP A 178 -17.78 7.26 -7.54
N ASN A 179 -17.34 8.52 -7.52
CA ASN A 179 -18.13 9.67 -7.96
C ASN A 179 -18.01 9.81 -9.49
N ARG A 180 -18.83 9.04 -10.22
CA ARG A 180 -18.70 8.89 -11.68
C ARG A 180 -18.82 10.18 -12.47
N ASP A 181 -19.48 11.18 -11.92
CA ASP A 181 -19.74 12.48 -12.54
C ASP A 181 -18.67 13.54 -12.19
N ASP A 182 -17.89 13.33 -11.13
CA ASP A 182 -16.81 14.23 -10.66
C ASP A 182 -15.46 13.49 -10.58
N SER A 183 -15.19 12.64 -11.56
CA SER A 183 -13.95 11.87 -11.64
C SER A 183 -13.34 11.95 -13.02
N ASP A 184 -12.15 12.54 -13.07
CA ASP A 184 -11.21 12.36 -14.17
C ASP A 184 -10.45 11.04 -13.95
N ASP A 185 -10.70 10.06 -14.81
CA ASP A 185 -10.19 8.68 -14.69
C ASP A 185 -10.02 8.00 -16.05
N SER A 186 -9.77 6.68 -16.08
CA SER A 186 -9.43 5.96 -17.30
C SER A 186 -10.40 6.18 -18.48
N ARG A 187 -11.68 6.49 -18.20
CA ARG A 187 -12.68 6.77 -19.24
C ARG A 187 -12.40 8.05 -20.01
N ASN A 188 -11.88 9.07 -19.33
CA ASN A 188 -11.61 10.39 -19.88
C ASN A 188 -10.35 10.40 -20.76
N HIS A 189 -9.45 9.44 -20.52
CA HIS A 189 -8.14 9.33 -21.18
C HIS A 189 -8.07 8.24 -22.24
N LEU A 190 -9.23 7.71 -22.68
CA LEU A 190 -9.26 6.76 -23.78
C LEU A 190 -8.80 7.43 -25.08
N GLY A 191 -7.65 6.98 -25.59
CA GLY A 191 -7.02 7.52 -26.80
C GLY A 191 -5.78 8.38 -26.54
N ASP A 192 -5.55 8.78 -25.28
CA ASP A 192 -4.31 9.47 -24.89
C ASP A 192 -3.10 8.52 -24.97
N PRO A 193 -1.86 9.06 -25.03
CA PRO A 193 -0.65 8.27 -24.78
C PRO A 193 -0.79 7.43 -23.51
N GLY A 194 -0.59 6.11 -23.63
CA GLY A 194 -0.82 5.15 -22.53
C GLY A 194 -2.21 4.50 -22.51
N GLY A 195 -3.18 5.07 -23.22
CA GLY A 195 -4.51 4.51 -23.51
C GLY A 195 -5.53 4.66 -22.38
N GLY A 196 -5.26 5.52 -21.40
CA GLY A 196 -6.09 5.66 -20.20
C GLY A 196 -5.95 4.51 -19.21
N TYR A 197 -4.95 3.63 -19.39
CA TYR A 197 -4.69 2.50 -18.49
C TYR A 197 -3.54 2.81 -17.54
N VAL A 198 -3.66 2.34 -16.31
CA VAL A 198 -2.65 2.53 -15.26
C VAL A 198 -1.73 1.30 -15.22
N PRO A 199 -0.41 1.43 -15.46
CA PRO A 199 0.54 0.35 -15.27
C PRO A 199 0.57 -0.14 -13.81
N VAL A 200 0.63 -1.46 -13.60
CA VAL A 200 0.63 -2.04 -12.25
C VAL A 200 1.85 -1.58 -11.42
N ASP A 201 2.99 -1.33 -12.05
CA ASP A 201 4.22 -0.84 -11.41
C ASP A 201 4.16 0.64 -10.99
N LYS A 202 3.15 1.39 -11.47
CA LYS A 202 2.85 2.77 -11.02
C LYS A 202 1.88 2.81 -9.85
N VAL A 203 1.35 1.66 -9.41
CA VAL A 203 0.47 1.57 -8.25
C VAL A 203 1.31 1.55 -6.98
N VAL A 204 1.05 2.51 -6.09
CA VAL A 204 1.73 2.62 -4.79
C VAL A 204 1.22 1.53 -3.85
N GLY A 205 -0.09 1.30 -3.82
CA GLY A 205 -0.68 0.26 -3.00
C GLY A 205 -2.21 0.26 -3.00
N ARG A 206 -2.77 -0.80 -2.43
CA ARG A 206 -4.22 -0.95 -2.25
C ARG A 206 -4.64 -0.37 -0.91
N VAL A 207 -5.73 0.38 -0.88
CA VAL A 207 -6.33 0.86 0.38
C VAL A 207 -6.71 -0.31 1.27
N ALA A 208 -6.03 -0.42 2.41
CA ALA A 208 -6.29 -1.43 3.43
C ALA A 208 -7.28 -0.91 4.47
N TRP A 209 -7.17 0.37 4.84
CA TRP A 209 -8.01 0.97 5.87
C TRP A 209 -8.14 2.48 5.72
N LYS A 210 -9.35 3.01 5.95
CA LYS A 210 -9.59 4.43 6.21
C LYS A 210 -9.72 4.63 7.72
N TYR A 211 -8.82 5.41 8.31
CA TYR A 211 -8.73 5.56 9.77
C TYR A 211 -9.14 6.95 10.28
N TRP A 212 -9.30 7.92 9.38
CA TRP A 212 -9.76 9.26 9.70
C TRP A 212 -10.69 9.78 8.61
N SER A 213 -11.75 10.48 9.01
CA SER A 213 -12.62 11.21 8.08
C SER A 213 -12.33 12.70 8.14
N GLY A 214 -11.90 13.27 7.03
CA GLY A 214 -11.79 14.72 6.87
C GLY A 214 -13.19 15.28 6.68
N SER A 215 -13.61 16.21 7.55
CA SER A 215 -14.89 16.92 7.44
C SER A 215 -14.84 18.03 6.42
#